data_AF-A0A7W4H4W1-F1
#
_entry.id   AF-A0A7W4H4W1-F1
#
_cell.length_a   1.000
_cell.length_b   1.000
_cell.length_c   1.000
_cell.angle_alpha   90.00
_cell.angle_beta   90.00
_cell.angle_gamma   90.00
#
_symmetry.space_group_name_H-M   'P 1'
#
loop_
_entity.id
_entity.type
_entity.pdbx_description
1 polymer ?
#
loop_
_entity_poly.entity_id
_entity_poly.type
_entity_poly.pdbx_seq_one_letter_code
_entity_poly.pdbx_strand_id
1 'polypeptide(L)'
;MHAQSPAATPATRPALPKLKLVLHSLSLLAAALVAYGFWSSLPAFADVFSSFGAELPLLTQLVVDYPQAVWNILRSSLAHQLAWLLLWVAVRERWAHIGLLLASLLAWLLVALQIVAVYLPIFSLSTVG
;
A
#
# COMPACT_ATOMS: atom_id res chain seq x y z
N MET A 1 33.67 51.80 12.63
CA MET A 1 33.85 50.42 13.15
C MET A 1 32.60 49.61 12.82
N HIS A 2 32.60 48.91 11.68
CA HIS A 2 31.49 48.01 11.33
C HIS A 2 31.79 46.63 11.91
N ALA A 3 31.00 46.19 12.89
CA ALA A 3 31.06 44.84 13.42
C ALA A 3 30.58 43.86 12.32
N GLN A 4 31.48 43.01 11.85
CA GLN A 4 31.14 41.86 11.00
C GLN A 4 30.20 40.95 11.80
N SER A 5 28.95 40.84 11.37
CA SER A 5 28.03 39.82 11.91
C SER A 5 28.66 38.43 11.67
N PRO A 6 28.70 37.55 12.69
CA PRO A 6 29.28 36.23 12.54
C PRO A 6 28.52 35.47 11.45
N ALA A 7 29.25 34.95 10.46
CA ALA A 7 28.70 34.14 9.40
C ALA A 7 27.95 32.96 10.01
N ALA A 8 26.64 32.87 9.76
CA ALA A 8 25.81 31.77 10.23
C ALA A 8 26.37 30.45 9.69
N THR A 9 26.80 29.57 10.60
CA THR A 9 27.26 28.23 10.25
C THR A 9 26.15 27.52 9.46
N PRO A 10 26.40 27.02 8.24
CA PRO A 10 25.37 26.34 7.47
C PRO A 10 24.89 25.13 8.27
N ALA A 11 23.60 25.12 8.63
CA ALA A 11 22.99 24.02 9.35
C ALA A 11 23.12 22.73 8.53
N THR A 12 23.96 21.81 9.00
CA THR A 12 24.17 20.51 8.36
C THR A 12 22.89 19.68 8.49
N ARG A 13 22.25 19.38 7.35
CA ARG A 13 21.06 18.50 7.35
C ARG A 13 21.44 17.13 7.91
N PRO A 14 20.60 16.53 8.76
CA PRO A 14 20.84 15.18 9.24
C PRO A 14 20.94 14.20 8.08
N ALA A 15 21.87 13.24 8.21
CA ALA A 15 22.04 12.17 7.24
C ALA A 15 20.76 11.34 7.14
N LEU A 16 20.45 10.86 5.93
CA LEU A 16 19.26 10.05 5.71
C LEU A 16 19.47 8.66 6.35
N PRO A 17 18.53 8.19 7.19
CA PRO A 17 18.68 6.89 7.84
C PRO A 17 18.51 5.75 6.81
N LYS A 18 19.65 5.23 6.31
CA LYS A 18 19.72 4.20 5.26
C LYS A 18 18.83 2.99 5.54
N LEU A 19 18.85 2.48 6.78
CA LEU A 19 18.01 1.35 7.19
C LEU A 19 16.52 1.63 6.98
N LYS A 20 16.03 2.81 7.39
CA LYS A 20 14.62 3.19 7.21
C LYS A 20 14.24 3.29 5.74
N LEU A 21 15.14 3.85 4.92
CA LEU A 21 14.93 3.92 3.47
C LEU A 21 14.79 2.53 2.85
N VAL A 22 15.70 1.62 3.21
CA VAL A 22 15.67 0.22 2.74
C VAL A 22 14.36 -0.44 3.17
N LEU A 23 13.96 -0.30 4.44
CA LEU A 23 12.73 -0.90 4.96
C LEU A 23 11.47 -0.37 4.25
N HIS A 24 11.35 0.93 4.03
CA HIS A 24 10.21 1.50 3.30
C HIS A 24 10.20 1.08 1.84
N SER A 25 11.36 1.00 1.20
CA SER A 25 11.48 0.56 -0.20
C SER A 25 11.09 -0.93 -0.33
N LEU A 26 11.56 -1.77 0.59
CA LEU A 26 11.17 -3.19 0.65
C LEU A 26 9.68 -3.36 0.94
N SER A 27 9.12 -2.56 1.85
CA SER A 27 7.68 -2.57 2.16
C SER A 27 6.83 -2.23 0.94
N LEU A 28 7.18 -1.15 0.22
CA LEU A 28 6.51 -0.76 -1.02
C LEU A 28 6.64 -1.86 -2.09
N LEU A 29 7.83 -2.42 -2.28
CA LEU A 29 8.07 -3.49 -3.24
C LEU A 29 7.25 -4.73 -2.90
N ALA A 30 7.23 -5.14 -1.63
CA ALA A 30 6.45 -6.28 -1.17
C ALA A 30 4.95 -6.07 -1.39
N ALA A 31 4.41 -4.91 -1.01
CA ALA A 31 3.01 -4.57 -1.24
C ALA A 31 2.66 -4.59 -2.74
N ALA A 32 3.53 -4.04 -3.60
CA ALA A 32 3.34 -4.04 -5.05
C ALA A 32 3.37 -5.46 -5.64
N LEU A 33 4.28 -6.32 -5.19
CA LEU A 33 4.38 -7.71 -5.63
C LEU A 33 3.14 -8.52 -5.22
N VAL A 34 2.67 -8.37 -3.99
CA VAL A 34 1.47 -9.07 -3.52
C VAL A 34 0.23 -8.56 -4.26
N ALA A 35 0.10 -7.24 -4.41
CA ALA A 35 -0.98 -6.61 -5.17
C ALA A 35 -1.03 -7.11 -6.62
N TYR A 36 0.12 -7.13 -7.30
CA TYR A 36 0.21 -7.61 -8.67
C TYR A 36 -0.04 -9.12 -8.76
N GLY A 37 0.52 -9.90 -7.85
CA GLY A 37 0.29 -11.35 -7.78
C GLY A 37 -1.19 -11.68 -7.63
N PHE A 38 -1.87 -10.99 -6.73
CA PHE A 38 -3.32 -11.07 -6.58
C PHE A 38 -4.07 -10.72 -7.87
N TRP A 39 -3.76 -9.58 -8.49
CA TRP A 39 -4.40 -9.17 -9.73
C TRP A 39 -4.24 -10.20 -10.85
N SER A 40 -3.03 -10.76 -10.97
CA SER A 40 -2.71 -11.77 -11.97
C SER A 40 -3.37 -13.13 -11.71
N SER A 41 -3.72 -13.43 -10.45
CA SER A 41 -4.35 -14.69 -10.08
C SER A 41 -5.87 -14.66 -10.19
N LEU A 42 -6.51 -13.47 -10.18
CA LEU A 42 -7.97 -13.34 -10.28
C LEU A 42 -8.62 -14.17 -11.41
N PRO A 43 -8.08 -14.17 -12.66
CA PRO A 43 -8.66 -14.99 -13.74
C PRO A 43 -8.66 -16.49 -13.43
N ALA A 44 -7.67 -17.00 -12.69
CA ALA A 44 -7.59 -18.41 -12.32
C ALA A 44 -8.66 -18.83 -11.30
N PHE A 45 -9.25 -17.86 -10.58
CA PHE A 45 -10.35 -18.09 -9.63
C PHE A 45 -11.73 -17.80 -10.23
N ALA A 46 -11.82 -17.39 -11.50
CA ALA A 46 -13.09 -17.01 -12.13
C ALA A 46 -14.14 -18.14 -12.06
N ASP A 47 -13.75 -19.36 -12.40
CA ASP A 47 -14.63 -20.53 -12.34
C ASP A 47 -15.09 -20.81 -10.90
N VAL A 48 -14.18 -20.67 -9.93
CA VAL A 48 -14.49 -20.84 -8.50
C VAL A 48 -15.54 -19.81 -8.07
N PHE A 49 -15.34 -18.52 -8.35
CA PHE A 49 -16.31 -17.48 -8.01
C PHE A 49 -17.65 -17.66 -8.72
N SER A 50 -17.64 -18.11 -9.98
CA SER A 50 -18.87 -18.37 -10.74
C SER A 50 -19.73 -19.48 -10.13
N SER A 51 -19.11 -20.46 -9.46
CA SER A 51 -19.84 -21.56 -8.83
C SER A 51 -20.65 -21.15 -7.59
N PHE A 52 -20.27 -20.03 -6.94
CA PHE A 52 -21.03 -19.44 -5.83
C PHE A 52 -22.22 -18.59 -6.27
N GLY A 53 -22.27 -18.15 -7.55
CA GLY A 53 -23.36 -17.32 -8.06
C GLY A 53 -23.67 -16.10 -7.19
N ALA A 54 -24.92 -15.96 -6.73
CA ALA A 54 -25.38 -14.84 -5.92
C ALA A 54 -24.98 -14.92 -4.43
N GLU A 55 -24.41 -16.04 -3.97
CA GLU A 55 -24.06 -16.26 -2.56
C GLU A 55 -22.65 -15.75 -2.20
N LEU A 56 -21.98 -15.07 -3.13
CA LEU A 56 -20.67 -14.48 -2.88
C LEU A 56 -20.74 -13.42 -1.75
N PRO A 57 -19.80 -13.42 -0.80
CA PRO A 57 -19.68 -12.34 0.17
C PRO A 57 -19.47 -10.99 -0.51
N LEU A 58 -19.99 -9.91 0.10
CA LEU A 58 -20.01 -8.56 -0.49
C LEU A 58 -18.62 -8.07 -0.94
N LEU A 59 -17.58 -8.31 -0.14
CA LEU A 59 -16.21 -7.92 -0.50
C LEU A 59 -15.71 -8.68 -1.73
N THR A 60 -16.05 -9.96 -1.86
CA THR A 60 -15.71 -10.78 -3.03
C THR A 60 -16.49 -10.34 -4.26
N GLN A 61 -17.78 -10.06 -4.12
CA GLN A 61 -18.61 -9.50 -5.20
C GLN A 61 -17.99 -8.23 -5.77
N LEU A 62 -17.55 -7.32 -4.90
CA LEU A 62 -16.93 -6.06 -5.32
C LEU A 62 -15.64 -6.28 -6.14
N VAL A 63 -14.85 -7.30 -5.79
CA VAL A 63 -13.64 -7.69 -6.55
C VAL A 63 -13.97 -8.31 -7.90
N VAL A 64 -15.02 -9.13 -7.97
CA VAL A 64 -15.42 -9.86 -9.19
C VAL A 64 -16.15 -8.94 -10.17
N ASP A 65 -17.06 -8.10 -9.68
CA ASP A 65 -17.88 -7.21 -10.50
C ASP A 65 -17.12 -5.98 -10.96
N TYR A 66 -16.20 -5.47 -10.13
CA TYR A 66 -15.45 -4.24 -10.41
C TYR A 66 -13.92 -4.42 -10.27
N PRO A 67 -13.32 -5.42 -10.94
CA PRO A 67 -11.90 -5.76 -10.77
C PRO A 67 -11.00 -4.56 -11.09
N GLN A 68 -11.30 -3.83 -12.16
CA GLN A 68 -10.53 -2.64 -12.55
C GLN A 68 -10.65 -1.50 -11.54
N ALA A 69 -11.81 -1.30 -10.92
CA ALA A 69 -11.98 -0.25 -9.92
C ALA A 69 -11.14 -0.57 -8.68
N VAL A 70 -11.22 -1.82 -8.22
CA VAL A 70 -10.42 -2.32 -7.10
C VAL A 70 -8.92 -2.21 -7.39
N TRP A 71 -8.49 -2.61 -8.58
CA TRP A 71 -7.11 -2.47 -9.02
C TRP A 71 -6.64 -1.01 -9.05
N ASN A 72 -7.48 -0.10 -9.53
CA ASN A 72 -7.17 1.32 -9.58
C ASN A 72 -7.03 1.94 -8.18
N ILE A 73 -7.88 1.54 -7.21
CA ILE A 73 -7.77 1.98 -5.82
C ILE A 73 -6.42 1.52 -5.24
N LEU A 74 -6.06 0.26 -5.44
CA LEU A 74 -4.82 -0.31 -4.92
C LEU A 74 -3.58 0.35 -5.55
N ARG A 75 -3.59 0.52 -6.88
CA ARG A 75 -2.54 1.23 -7.62
C ARG A 75 -2.39 2.68 -7.16
N SER A 76 -3.51 3.36 -6.91
CA SER A 76 -3.50 4.73 -6.39
C SER A 76 -2.91 4.79 -4.98
N SER A 77 -3.20 3.82 -4.12
CA SER A 77 -2.61 3.71 -2.79
C SER A 77 -1.09 3.47 -2.84
N LEU A 78 -0.62 2.57 -3.69
CA LEU A 78 0.82 2.32 -3.91
C LEU A 78 1.53 3.57 -4.45
N ALA A 79 0.91 4.26 -5.41
CA ALA A 79 1.44 5.53 -5.94
C ALA A 79 1.49 6.61 -4.84
N HIS A 80 0.48 6.67 -3.97
CA HIS A 80 0.46 7.58 -2.82
C HIS A 80 1.59 7.27 -1.83
N GLN A 81 1.82 5.99 -1.51
CA GLN A 81 2.94 5.57 -0.67
C GLN A 81 4.29 5.94 -1.28
N LEU A 82 4.46 5.74 -2.59
CA LEU A 82 5.66 6.16 -3.31
C LEU A 82 5.86 7.69 -3.26
N ALA A 83 4.79 8.47 -3.46
CA ALA A 83 4.85 9.93 -3.39
C ALA A 83 5.33 10.41 -2.00
N TRP A 84 4.80 9.81 -0.92
CA TRP A 84 5.26 10.12 0.44
C TRP A 84 6.69 9.66 0.70
N LEU A 85 7.14 8.55 0.11
CA LEU A 85 8.52 8.08 0.23
C LEU A 85 9.49 9.10 -0.38
N LEU A 86 9.19 9.56 -1.60
CA LEU A 86 9.97 10.58 -2.30
C LEU A 86 9.96 11.91 -1.53
N LEU A 87 8.79 12.34 -1.04
CA LEU A 87 8.65 13.55 -0.24
C LEU A 87 9.46 13.48 1.05
N TRP A 88 9.42 12.34 1.75
CA TRP A 88 10.22 12.12 2.96
C TRP A 88 11.73 12.16 2.67
N VAL A 89 12.18 11.55 1.56
CA VAL A 89 13.60 11.58 1.15
C VAL A 89 14.05 13.02 0.84
N ALA A 90 13.19 13.82 0.21
CA ALA A 90 13.48 15.19 -0.19
C ALA A 90 13.48 16.18 0.98
N VAL A 91 12.42 16.16 1.79
CA VAL A 91 12.17 17.16 2.84
C VAL A 91 12.78 16.74 4.18
N ARG A 92 12.85 15.42 4.47
CA ARG A 92 13.44 14.83 5.69
C ARG A 92 12.81 15.28 7.01
N GLU A 93 11.58 15.78 6.94
CA GLU A 93 10.83 16.23 8.11
C GLU A 93 10.04 15.11 8.78
N ARG A 94 9.73 15.29 10.07
CA ARG A 94 8.98 14.30 10.86
C ARG A 94 7.56 14.08 10.33
N TRP A 95 6.87 15.15 9.93
CA TRP A 95 5.50 15.05 9.39
C TRP A 95 5.46 14.27 8.07
N ALA A 96 6.50 14.39 7.24
CA ALA A 96 6.63 13.61 6.00
C ALA A 96 6.85 12.12 6.30
N HIS A 97 7.58 11.79 7.37
CA HIS A 97 7.72 10.40 7.82
C HIS A 97 6.40 9.84 8.35
N ILE A 98 5.62 10.62 9.10
CA ILE A 98 4.29 10.22 9.58
C ILE A 98 3.35 9.96 8.39
N GLY A 99 3.34 10.85 7.39
CA GLY A 99 2.57 10.66 6.16
C GLY A 99 2.96 9.37 5.42
N LEU A 100 4.25 9.08 5.32
CA LEU A 100 4.75 7.81 4.74
C LEU A 100 4.29 6.58 5.52
N LEU A 101 4.28 6.63 6.86
CA LEU A 101 3.77 5.54 7.69
C LEU A 101 2.28 5.31 7.46
N LEU A 102 1.48 6.37 7.41
CA LEU A 102 0.05 6.28 7.16
C LEU A 102 -0.25 5.74 5.76
N ALA A 103 0.46 6.21 4.73
CA ALA A 103 0.32 5.72 3.37
C ALA A 103 0.74 4.24 3.26
N SER A 104 1.79 3.83 3.97
CA SER A 104 2.21 2.42 4.02
C SER A 104 1.16 1.55 4.72
N LEU A 105 0.60 2.01 5.84
CA LEU A 105 -0.46 1.30 6.54
C LEU A 105 -1.70 1.13 5.65
N LEU A 106 -2.10 2.17 4.94
CA LEU A 106 -3.24 2.14 4.02
C LEU A 106 -3.01 1.14 2.88
N ALA A 107 -1.83 1.15 2.27
CA ALA A 107 -1.49 0.21 1.19
C ALA A 107 -1.58 -1.24 1.68
N TRP A 108 -1.00 -1.54 2.85
CA TRP A 108 -1.06 -2.88 3.45
C TRP A 108 -2.45 -3.29 3.90
N LEU A 109 -3.27 -2.34 4.39
CA LEU A 109 -4.66 -2.61 4.73
C LEU A 109 -5.48 -3.00 3.49
N LEU A 110 -5.28 -2.30 2.38
CA LEU A 110 -5.95 -2.64 1.11
C LEU A 110 -5.46 -4.00 0.58
N VAL A 111 -4.17 -4.30 0.65
CA VAL A 111 -3.64 -5.64 0.30
C VAL A 111 -4.27 -6.73 1.17
N ALA A 112 -4.37 -6.50 2.48
CA ALA A 112 -4.99 -7.46 3.39
C ALA A 112 -6.47 -7.67 3.08
N LEU A 113 -7.22 -6.59 2.81
CA LEU A 113 -8.62 -6.66 2.41
C LEU A 113 -8.81 -7.46 1.11
N GLN A 114 -7.90 -7.34 0.15
CA GLN A 114 -7.94 -8.13 -1.09
C GLN A 114 -7.78 -9.62 -0.81
N ILE A 115 -6.80 -9.99 0.02
CA ILE A 115 -6.60 -11.37 0.43
C ILE A 115 -7.87 -11.88 1.12
N VAL A 116 -8.40 -11.14 2.10
CA VAL A 116 -9.65 -11.50 2.79
C VAL A 116 -10.80 -11.67 1.80
N ALA A 117 -10.95 -10.78 0.83
CA ALA A 117 -12.02 -10.85 -0.17
C ALA A 117 -11.96 -12.13 -1.00
N VAL A 118 -10.77 -12.64 -1.36
CA VAL A 118 -10.66 -13.87 -2.15
C VAL A 118 -10.81 -15.13 -1.31
N TYR A 119 -10.40 -15.11 -0.04
CA TYR A 119 -10.51 -16.26 0.85
C TYR A 119 -11.87 -16.35 1.57
N LEU A 120 -12.64 -15.27 1.61
CA LEU A 120 -13.96 -15.20 2.24
C LEU A 120 -14.92 -16.33 1.81
N PRO A 121 -15.10 -16.61 0.50
CA PRO A 121 -15.99 -17.68 0.04
C PRO A 121 -15.61 -19.07 0.57
N ILE A 122 -14.30 -19.34 0.71
CA ILE A 122 -13.78 -20.62 1.22
C ILE A 122 -14.17 -20.78 2.69
N PHE A 123 -14.05 -19.71 3.49
CA PHE A 123 -14.42 -19.75 4.89
C PHE A 123 -15.94 -19.78 5.10
N SER A 124 -16.73 -19.12 4.26
CA SER A 124 -18.20 -19.16 4.38
C SER A 124 -18.76 -20.57 4.14
N LEU A 125 -18.13 -21.38 3.28
CA LEU A 125 -18.53 -22.79 3.09
C LEU A 125 -18.38 -23.62 4.37
N SER A 126 -17.41 -23.32 5.23
CA SER A 126 -17.15 -24.07 6.47
C SER A 126 -18.18 -23.81 7.59
N THR A 127 -18.99 -22.76 7.47
CA THR A 127 -20.01 -22.39 8.46
C THR A 127 -21.39 -23.00 8.20
N VAL A 128 -21.63 -23.54 7.00
CA VAL A 128 -22.95 -24.09 6.61
C VAL A 128 -22.93 -25.64 6.49
N GLY A 129 -21.80 -26.27 6.79
CA GLY A 129 -21.66 -27.73 6.91
C GLY A 129 -21.65 -28.17 8.35
#